data_AF-A0A3B8NFC0-F1
#
_entry.id   AF-A0A3B8NFC0-F1
#
_cell.length_a   1.000
_cell.length_b   1.000
_cell.length_c   1.000
_cell.angle_alpha   90.00
_cell.angle_beta   90.00
_cell.angle_gamma   90.00
#
_symmetry.space_group_name_H-M   'P 1'
#
loop_
_entity.id
_entity.type
_entity.pdbx_description
1 polymer ?
#
loop_
_entity_poly.entity_id
_entity_poly.type
_entity_poly.pdbx_seq_one_letter_code
_entity_poly.pdbx_strand_id
1 'polypeptide(L)'
;DQGFSIEGRIPDPMEQTDENERLSIQEAIQYMKLEPGQPIKGTKIDVAFLGSCTNGRLSDFREVAKYLKGHKVSPDVKAIAVPGSQIVDAIARQEGLDKIFSDAGFEWRAAGCSMCLAMN
;
A
#
# COMPACT_ATOMS: atom_id res chain seq x y z
N ASP A 1 -13.03 5.47 -11.41
CA ASP A 1 -12.34 4.70 -10.36
C ASP A 1 -11.09 4.13 -11.01
N GLN A 2 -9.89 4.52 -10.58
CA GLN A 2 -8.62 4.23 -11.29
C GLN A 2 -7.93 2.96 -10.75
N GLY A 3 -8.72 1.99 -10.27
CA GLY A 3 -8.24 0.74 -9.70
C GLY A 3 -8.33 -0.41 -10.70
N PHE A 4 -7.30 -1.26 -10.74
CA PHE A 4 -7.29 -2.47 -11.57
C PHE A 4 -6.61 -3.64 -10.85
N SER A 5 -6.84 -4.87 -11.33
CA SER A 5 -6.32 -6.10 -10.72
C SER A 5 -4.80 -6.16 -10.75
N ILE A 6 -4.18 -6.73 -9.71
CA ILE A 6 -2.74 -7.02 -9.67
C ILE A 6 -2.29 -8.04 -10.74
N GLU A 7 -3.22 -8.85 -11.24
CA GLU A 7 -2.97 -9.76 -12.38
C GLU A 7 -3.24 -9.08 -13.73
N GLY A 8 -3.59 -7.79 -13.73
CA GLY A 8 -3.85 -6.98 -14.92
C GLY A 8 -2.59 -6.38 -15.55
N ARG A 9 -2.81 -5.48 -16.50
CA ARG A 9 -1.77 -4.73 -17.22
C ARG A 9 -1.99 -3.24 -17.02
N ILE A 10 -0.92 -2.46 -17.10
CA ILE A 10 -0.96 -1.00 -17.08
C ILE A 10 -1.81 -0.55 -18.27
N PRO A 11 -2.84 0.30 -18.07
CA PRO A 11 -3.73 0.72 -19.15
C PRO A 11 -2.98 1.42 -20.29
N ASP A 12 -3.37 1.12 -21.53
CA ASP A 12 -2.85 1.80 -22.71
C ASP A 12 -3.80 2.95 -23.13
N PRO A 13 -3.35 4.22 -23.14
CA PRO A 13 -4.16 5.33 -23.62
C PRO A 13 -4.66 5.14 -25.06
N MET A 14 -3.91 4.44 -25.91
CA MET A 14 -4.26 4.24 -27.32
C MET A 14 -5.44 3.29 -27.51
N GLU A 15 -5.77 2.47 -26.50
CA GLU A 15 -6.93 1.59 -26.52
C GLU A 15 -8.23 2.31 -26.10
N GLN A 16 -8.14 3.53 -25.57
CA GLN A 16 -9.30 4.28 -25.13
C GLN A 16 -9.93 5.09 -26.25
N THR A 17 -11.25 4.98 -26.38
CA THR A 17 -12.03 5.76 -27.35
C THR A 17 -12.41 7.13 -26.81
N ASP A 18 -12.67 7.23 -25.50
CA ASP A 18 -12.98 8.50 -24.84
C ASP A 18 -11.71 9.34 -24.68
N GLU A 19 -11.80 10.62 -25.06
CA GLU A 19 -10.66 11.54 -25.04
C GLU A 19 -10.23 11.91 -23.62
N ASN A 20 -11.19 12.08 -22.70
CA ASN A 20 -10.88 12.43 -21.31
C ASN A 20 -10.19 11.25 -20.60
N GLU A 21 -10.66 10.02 -20.84
CA GLU A 21 -10.05 8.82 -20.30
C GLU A 21 -8.63 8.62 -20.84
N ARG A 22 -8.43 8.81 -22.15
CA ARG A 22 -7.10 8.76 -22.77
C ARG A 22 -6.12 9.73 -22.13
N LEU A 23 -6.53 11.01 -21.99
CA LEU A 23 -5.70 12.05 -21.38
C LEU A 23 -5.39 11.72 -19.91
N SER A 24 -6.40 11.29 -19.15
CA SER A 24 -6.23 10.92 -17.74
C SER A 24 -5.24 9.77 -17.55
N ILE A 25 -5.32 8.72 -18.38
CA ILE A 25 -4.38 7.60 -18.31
C ILE A 25 -2.98 8.07 -18.71
N GLN A 26 -2.85 8.87 -19.79
CA GLN A 26 -1.57 9.36 -20.26
C GLN A 26 -0.84 10.20 -19.19
N GLU A 27 -1.55 11.09 -18.51
CA GLU A 27 -1.01 11.86 -17.39
C GLU A 27 -0.58 10.95 -16.24
N ALA A 28 -1.41 9.97 -15.87
CA ALA A 28 -1.13 9.05 -14.78
C ALA A 28 0.11 8.17 -15.05
N ILE A 29 0.23 7.54 -16.22
CA ILE A 29 1.38 6.69 -16.55
C ILE A 29 2.67 7.51 -16.67
N GLN A 30 2.59 8.74 -17.18
CA GLN A 30 3.74 9.64 -17.25
C GLN A 30 4.21 10.04 -15.85
N TYR A 31 3.29 10.41 -14.97
CA TYR A 31 3.59 10.76 -13.58
C TYR A 31 4.19 9.57 -12.81
N MET A 32 3.57 8.40 -12.93
CA MET A 32 4.00 7.17 -12.26
C MET A 32 5.22 6.51 -12.92
N LYS A 33 5.62 6.97 -14.11
CA LYS A 33 6.70 6.41 -14.94
C LYS A 33 6.49 4.93 -15.27
N LEU A 34 5.25 4.59 -15.62
CA LEU A 34 4.85 3.23 -16.00
C LEU A 34 4.75 3.11 -17.51
N GLU A 35 5.15 1.95 -18.04
CA GLU A 35 5.03 1.64 -19.47
C GLU A 35 3.65 1.04 -19.77
N PRO A 36 2.88 1.62 -20.70
CA PRO A 36 1.56 1.10 -21.05
C PRO A 36 1.64 -0.34 -21.58
N GLY A 37 0.62 -1.12 -21.24
CA GLY A 37 0.52 -2.52 -21.62
C GLY A 37 1.46 -3.46 -20.86
N GLN A 38 2.34 -3.02 -19.95
CA GLN A 38 3.15 -3.94 -19.13
C GLN A 38 2.31 -4.59 -18.00
N PRO A 39 2.61 -5.83 -17.57
CA PRO A 39 2.02 -6.39 -16.35
C PRO A 39 2.32 -5.50 -15.15
N ILE A 40 1.33 -5.23 -14.30
CA ILE A 40 1.58 -4.47 -13.06
C ILE A 40 2.38 -5.31 -12.05
N LYS A 41 2.17 -6.62 -12.07
CA LYS A 41 2.93 -7.59 -11.28
C LYS A 41 4.41 -7.55 -11.65
N GLY A 42 5.26 -7.42 -10.63
CA GLY A 42 6.71 -7.29 -10.80
C GLY A 42 7.19 -5.83 -10.86
N THR A 43 6.28 -4.85 -10.93
CA THR A 43 6.63 -3.44 -10.73
C THR A 43 7.25 -3.27 -9.35
N LYS A 44 8.45 -2.70 -9.30
CA LYS A 44 9.13 -2.41 -8.03
C LYS A 44 8.36 -1.32 -7.29
N ILE A 45 8.28 -1.48 -5.98
CA ILE A 45 7.79 -0.45 -5.08
C ILE A 45 8.95 -0.03 -4.17
N ASP A 46 8.99 1.25 -3.83
CA ASP A 46 9.95 1.78 -2.84
C ASP A 46 9.33 1.83 -1.43
N VAL A 47 8.01 1.94 -1.36
CA VAL A 47 7.27 2.12 -0.11
C VAL A 47 6.01 1.24 -0.11
N ALA A 48 5.79 0.53 1.00
CA ALA A 48 4.55 -0.17 1.30
C ALA A 48 3.93 0.44 2.57
N PHE A 49 2.65 0.79 2.51
CA PHE A 49 1.96 1.47 3.60
C PHE A 49 0.67 0.74 3.96
N LEU A 50 0.51 0.39 5.23
CA LEU A 50 -0.69 -0.23 5.78
C LEU A 50 -1.27 0.62 6.91
N GLY A 51 -2.49 1.11 6.72
CA GLY A 51 -3.31 1.72 7.76
C GLY A 51 -3.27 3.25 7.78
N SER A 52 -4.42 3.86 8.07
CA SER A 52 -4.69 5.30 8.12
C SER A 52 -6.07 5.57 8.78
N CYS A 53 -6.67 6.75 8.59
CA CYS A 53 -8.07 6.94 8.99
C CYS A 53 -9.08 6.20 8.08
N THR A 54 -8.68 5.76 6.88
CA THR A 54 -9.55 5.08 5.90
C THR A 54 -9.34 3.56 5.83
N ASN A 55 -8.21 3.04 6.32
CA ASN A 55 -7.88 1.62 6.45
C ASN A 55 -7.06 1.40 7.74
N GLY A 56 -6.76 0.19 8.23
CA GLY A 56 -6.02 0.04 9.51
C GLY A 56 -6.92 -0.24 10.71
N ARG A 57 -7.97 -1.01 10.47
CA ARG A 57 -8.75 -1.68 11.51
C ARG A 57 -7.92 -2.81 12.11
N LEU A 58 -8.27 -3.25 13.31
CA LEU A 58 -7.61 -4.39 13.94
C LEU A 58 -7.67 -5.66 13.07
N SER A 59 -8.77 -5.87 12.33
CA SER A 59 -8.92 -6.97 11.38
C SER A 59 -7.85 -6.96 10.29
N ASP A 60 -7.45 -5.77 9.82
CA ASP A 60 -6.51 -5.62 8.72
C ASP A 60 -5.11 -6.05 9.18
N PHE A 61 -4.70 -5.62 10.37
CA PHE A 61 -3.42 -6.03 10.96
C PHE A 61 -3.37 -7.53 11.26
N ARG A 62 -4.45 -8.10 11.80
CA ARG A 62 -4.53 -9.55 12.04
C ARG A 62 -4.43 -10.35 10.75
N GLU A 63 -5.06 -9.89 9.67
CA GLU A 63 -4.99 -10.59 8.38
C GLU A 63 -3.58 -10.55 7.81
N VAL A 64 -2.97 -9.36 7.75
CA VAL A 64 -1.61 -9.20 7.22
C VAL A 64 -0.58 -9.98 8.06
N ALA A 65 -0.72 -10.00 9.39
CA ALA A 65 0.19 -10.74 10.27
C ALA A 65 0.31 -12.23 9.91
N LYS A 66 -0.73 -12.85 9.34
CA LYS A 66 -0.69 -14.25 8.87
C LYS A 66 0.35 -14.47 7.76
N TYR A 67 0.54 -13.47 6.90
CA TYR A 67 1.47 -13.53 5.77
C TYR A 67 2.90 -13.13 6.15
N LEU A 68 3.06 -12.34 7.23
CA LEU A 68 4.37 -11.87 7.68
C LEU A 68 5.21 -12.96 8.36
N LYS A 69 4.57 -14.00 8.92
CA LYS A 69 5.29 -15.07 9.63
C LYS A 69 6.24 -15.79 8.66
N GLY A 70 7.53 -15.81 9.02
CA GLY A 70 8.58 -16.43 8.21
C GLY A 70 9.05 -15.60 7.01
N HIS A 71 8.52 -14.39 6.82
CA HIS A 71 8.89 -13.47 5.76
C HIS A 71 9.55 -12.21 6.33
N LYS A 72 10.30 -11.53 5.48
CA LYS A 72 10.92 -10.22 5.78
C LYS A 72 10.62 -9.28 4.63
N VAL A 73 10.42 -8.02 4.95
CA VAL A 73 10.36 -6.92 4.00
C VAL A 73 11.69 -6.85 3.25
N SER A 74 11.63 -6.60 1.94
CA SER A 74 12.82 -6.38 1.12
C SER A 74 13.65 -5.21 1.67
N PRO A 75 15.00 -5.29 1.69
CA PRO A 75 15.84 -4.20 2.18
C PRO A 75 15.65 -2.88 1.42
N ASP A 76 15.19 -2.94 0.18
CA ASP A 76 14.95 -1.77 -0.68
C ASP A 76 13.56 -1.14 -0.47
N VAL A 77 12.72 -1.71 0.40
CA VAL A 77 11.32 -1.27 0.61
C VAL A 77 11.15 -0.70 2.00
N LYS A 78 10.67 0.55 2.09
CA LYS A 78 10.19 1.13 3.34
C LYS A 78 8.76 0.65 3.61
N ALA A 79 8.60 -0.29 4.53
CA ALA A 79 7.30 -0.77 4.96
C ALA A 79 6.84 -0.06 6.23
N ILE A 80 5.63 0.50 6.24
CA ILE A 80 5.08 1.29 7.35
C ILE A 80 3.70 0.74 7.74
N ALA A 81 3.48 0.56 9.04
CA ALA A 81 2.20 0.16 9.62
C ALA A 81 1.69 1.26 10.58
N VAL A 82 0.46 1.73 10.38
CA VAL A 82 -0.15 2.81 11.16
C VAL A 82 -1.57 2.46 11.57
N PRO A 83 -1.84 2.22 12.86
CA PRO A 83 -3.19 1.93 13.31
C PRO A 83 -4.15 3.09 13.04
N GLY A 84 -5.39 2.78 12.66
CA GLY A 84 -6.37 3.82 12.32
C GLY A 84 -6.93 4.59 13.51
N SER A 85 -6.68 4.12 14.74
CA SER A 85 -7.00 4.84 15.97
C SER A 85 -6.12 4.38 17.12
N GLN A 86 -6.06 5.19 18.18
CA GLN A 86 -5.33 4.84 19.41
C GLN A 86 -5.88 3.57 20.09
N ILE A 87 -7.19 3.31 19.97
CA ILE A 87 -7.81 2.08 20.48
C ILE A 87 -7.30 0.87 19.70
N VAL A 88 -7.20 0.97 18.36
CA VAL A 88 -6.66 -0.11 17.54
C VAL A 88 -5.18 -0.35 17.85
N ASP A 89 -4.37 0.71 18.01
CA ASP A 89 -2.96 0.57 18.40
C ASP A 89 -2.82 -0.18 19.73
N ALA A 90 -3.56 0.23 20.76
CA ALA A 90 -3.52 -0.40 22.07
C ALA A 90 -3.85 -1.90 22.01
N ILE A 91 -4.92 -2.28 21.30
CA ILE A 91 -5.32 -3.68 21.17
C ILE A 91 -4.31 -4.46 20.32
N ALA A 92 -3.81 -3.89 19.23
CA ALA A 92 -2.82 -4.54 18.37
C ALA A 92 -1.52 -4.84 19.13
N ARG A 93 -1.07 -3.91 19.99
CA ARG A 93 0.09 -4.12 20.87
C ARG A 93 -0.16 -5.16 21.95
N GLN A 94 -1.36 -5.18 22.54
CA GLN A 94 -1.77 -6.20 23.49
C GLN A 94 -1.73 -7.61 22.86
N GLU A 95 -2.09 -7.72 21.58
CA GLU A 95 -2.01 -8.96 20.79
C GLU A 95 -0.61 -9.27 20.27
N GLY A 96 0.36 -8.34 20.43
CA GLY A 96 1.72 -8.47 19.91
C GLY A 96 1.83 -8.34 18.39
N LEU A 97 0.82 -7.80 17.71
CA LEU A 97 0.86 -7.56 16.27
C LEU A 97 1.97 -6.57 15.93
N ASP A 98 2.19 -5.54 16.75
CA ASP A 98 3.28 -4.57 16.56
C ASP A 98 4.65 -5.24 16.45
N LYS A 99 4.88 -6.29 17.26
CA LYS A 99 6.10 -7.10 17.22
C LYS A 99 6.19 -7.94 15.96
N ILE A 100 5.11 -8.62 15.56
CA ILE A 100 5.09 -9.42 14.31
C ILE A 100 5.44 -8.54 13.10
N PHE A 101 4.89 -7.33 13.05
CA PHE A 101 5.18 -6.36 12.00
C PHE A 101 6.63 -5.87 12.06
N SER A 102 7.10 -5.46 13.24
CA SER A 102 8.48 -4.98 13.43
C SER A 102 9.50 -6.05 13.12
N ASP A 103 9.25 -7.29 13.54
CA ASP A 103 10.08 -8.44 13.22
C ASP A 103 10.11 -8.69 11.72
N ALA A 104 9.00 -8.52 11.01
CA ALA A 104 8.99 -8.61 9.55
C ALA A 104 9.74 -7.46 8.85
N GLY A 105 10.06 -6.38 9.56
CA GLY A 105 10.75 -5.20 9.01
C GLY A 105 9.85 -4.00 8.73
N PHE A 106 8.61 -4.00 9.24
CA PHE A 106 7.75 -2.82 9.19
C PHE A 106 8.12 -1.81 10.27
N GLU A 107 8.04 -0.53 9.94
CA GLU A 107 8.02 0.56 10.90
C GLU A 107 6.59 0.68 11.49
N TRP A 108 6.41 0.27 12.74
CA TRP A 108 5.14 0.45 13.46
C TRP A 108 5.05 1.85 14.06
N ARG A 109 4.10 2.66 13.58
CA ARG A 109 3.92 4.05 14.02
C ARG A 109 2.69 4.23 14.89
N ALA A 110 2.64 5.36 15.61
CA ALA A 110 1.46 5.76 16.38
C ALA A 110 0.28 6.08 15.46
N ALA A 111 -0.94 5.88 15.96
CA ALA A 111 -2.15 6.15 15.18
C ALA A 111 -2.29 7.63 14.80
N GLY A 112 -2.65 7.89 13.54
CA GLY A 112 -2.82 9.23 12.99
C GLY A 112 -2.98 9.25 11.47
N CYS A 113 -3.09 10.44 10.88
CA CYS A 113 -3.29 10.60 9.43
C CYS A 113 -2.10 10.10 8.58
N SER A 114 -0.87 10.18 9.11
CA SER A 114 0.36 9.64 8.50
C SER A 114 0.49 9.96 7.00
N MET A 115 0.75 8.96 6.13
CA MET A 115 0.89 9.13 4.69
C MET A 115 -0.36 9.73 4.01
N CYS A 116 -1.56 9.63 4.59
CA CYS A 116 -2.76 10.21 3.97
C CYS A 116 -2.68 11.74 3.82
N LEU A 117 -1.80 12.42 4.56
CA LEU A 117 -1.53 13.85 4.38
C LEU A 117 -0.13 14.14 3.80
N ALA A 118 0.56 13.13 3.27
CA ALA A 118 1.95 13.22 2.80
C ALA A 118 2.91 13.85 3.84
N MET A 119 2.63 13.69 5.14
CA MET A 119 3.41 14.29 6.22
C MET A 119 4.66 13.48 6.61
N ASN A 120 5.30 12.78 5.66
CA ASN A 120 6.38 11.82 5.93
C ASN A 120 7.68 12.11 5.18
#